data_AF-A0A9P6BKG2-F1
#
_entry.id   AF-A0A9P6BKG2-F1
#
_cell.length_a   1.000
_cell.length_b   1.000
_cell.length_c   1.000
_cell.angle_alpha   90.00
_cell.angle_beta   90.00
_cell.angle_gamma   90.00
#
_symmetry.space_group_name_H-M   'P 1'
#
loop_
_entity.id
_entity.type
_entity.pdbx_description
1 polymer ?
#
loop_
_entity_poly.entity_id
_entity_poly.type
_entity_poly.pdbx_seq_one_letter_code
_entity_poly.pdbx_strand_id
1 'polypeptide(L)'
;MSTWLVNTSGLPMGWIASDLYQEHNNPLIKVIHAAKGCNASMDFIADSISTNIEAFKRISTQMETEYKVARNRTYHQSAKTIHDVTTVLDTLEDIELFSKESVPAVEAKTKCCIDLLNDGVATLREGSRLRAIKLKNMNLDDSADIYNSLDPFSL
;
A
#
# COMPACT_ATOMS: atom_id res chain seq x y z
N MET A 1 14.05 -8.85 -14.30
CA MET A 1 12.75 -8.23 -14.65
C MET A 1 13.04 -6.90 -15.31
N SER A 2 12.58 -6.68 -16.54
CA SER A 2 12.68 -5.40 -17.24
C SER A 2 11.41 -4.60 -17.02
N THR A 3 11.53 -3.36 -16.58
CA THR A 3 10.41 -2.42 -16.51
C THR A 3 10.21 -1.77 -17.88
N TRP A 4 8.97 -1.77 -18.37
CA TRP A 4 8.66 -1.08 -19.62
C TRP A 4 8.47 0.42 -19.35
N LEU A 5 8.90 1.25 -20.31
CA LEU A 5 8.76 2.70 -20.25
C LEU A 5 7.69 3.16 -21.24
N VAL A 6 6.86 4.10 -20.81
CA VAL A 6 5.80 4.71 -21.61
C VAL A 6 6.06 6.20 -21.71
N ASN A 7 5.97 6.77 -22.90
CA ASN A 7 6.06 8.21 -23.12
C ASN A 7 4.69 8.76 -23.51
N THR A 8 4.00 9.35 -22.55
CA THR A 8 2.67 9.94 -22.77
C THR A 8 2.74 11.35 -23.36
N SER A 9 3.89 12.02 -23.23
CA SER A 9 4.08 13.42 -23.63
C SER A 9 4.65 13.58 -25.04
N GLY A 10 5.25 12.53 -25.60
CA GLY A 10 6.00 12.59 -26.86
C GLY A 10 7.34 13.35 -26.76
N LEU A 11 7.74 13.80 -25.57
CA LEU A 11 8.99 14.55 -25.35
C LEU A 11 10.18 13.61 -25.08
N PRO A 12 11.41 13.98 -25.46
CA PRO A 12 12.60 13.10 -25.34
C PRO A 12 12.89 12.61 -23.92
N MET A 13 12.49 13.38 -22.90
CA MET A 13 12.70 13.09 -21.47
C MET A 13 11.40 12.78 -20.72
N GLY A 14 10.32 12.45 -21.44
CA GLY A 14 8.98 12.23 -20.89
C GLY A 14 8.65 10.78 -20.54
N TRP A 15 9.65 9.92 -20.38
CA TRP A 15 9.46 8.49 -20.14
C TRP A 15 9.10 8.22 -18.68
N ILE A 16 8.05 7.43 -18.48
CA ILE A 16 7.54 7.04 -17.17
C ILE A 16 7.53 5.52 -17.10
N ALA A 17 7.81 4.94 -15.94
CA ALA A 17 7.65 3.51 -15.73
C ALA A 17 6.18 3.10 -15.96
N SER A 18 5.97 2.04 -16.73
CA SER A 18 4.66 1.48 -17.06
C SER A 18 3.80 1.20 -15.82
N ASP A 19 4.41 0.65 -14.77
CA ASP A 19 3.74 0.38 -13.49
C ASP A 19 3.20 1.67 -12.85
N LEU A 20 4.04 2.72 -12.77
CA LEU A 20 3.63 4.02 -12.25
C LEU A 20 2.53 4.67 -13.11
N TYR A 21 2.59 4.48 -14.43
CA TYR A 21 1.55 4.95 -15.34
C TYR A 21 0.21 4.20 -15.12
N GLN A 22 0.25 2.89 -14.91
CA GLN A 22 -0.94 2.11 -14.55
C GLN A 22 -1.51 2.56 -13.20
N GLU A 23 -0.65 2.76 -12.19
CA GLU A 23 -1.05 3.24 -10.86
C GLU A 23 -1.77 4.59 -10.94
N HIS A 24 -1.23 5.54 -11.71
CA HIS A 24 -1.85 6.85 -11.91
C HIS A 24 -3.27 6.77 -12.49
N ASN A 25 -3.53 5.76 -13.32
CA ASN A 25 -4.81 5.59 -14.01
C ASN A 25 -5.82 4.73 -13.24
N ASN A 26 -5.40 4.05 -12.17
CA ASN A 26 -6.28 3.21 -11.33
C ASN A 26 -7.55 3.92 -10.83
N PRO A 27 -7.52 5.20 -10.39
CA PRO A 27 -8.73 5.90 -9.98
C PRO A 27 -9.77 6.02 -11.10
N LEU A 28 -9.34 6.33 -12.33
CA LEU A 28 -10.23 6.45 -13.48
C LEU A 28 -10.81 5.09 -13.88
N ILE A 29 -9.98 4.05 -13.88
CA ILE A 29 -10.42 2.67 -14.17
C ILE A 29 -11.51 2.25 -13.18
N LYS A 30 -11.33 2.55 -11.88
CA LYS A 30 -12.32 2.28 -10.84
C LYS A 30 -13.65 3.02 -11.06
N VAL A 31 -13.60 4.29 -11.44
CA VAL A 31 -14.81 5.08 -11.73
C VAL A 31 -15.58 4.51 -12.92
N ILE A 32 -14.89 4.18 -14.02
CA ILE A 32 -15.53 3.61 -15.21
C ILE A 32 -16.10 2.22 -14.91
N HIS A 33 -15.37 1.39 -14.16
CA HIS A 33 -15.85 0.09 -13.71
C HIS A 33 -17.12 0.22 -12.85
N ALA A 34 -17.12 1.14 -11.88
CA ALA A 34 -18.29 1.40 -11.04
C ALA A 34 -19.49 1.88 -11.87
N ALA A 35 -19.27 2.73 -12.88
CA ALA A 35 -20.33 3.20 -13.78
C ALA A 35 -20.92 2.09 -14.66
N LYS A 36 -20.11 1.07 -15.04
CA LYS A 36 -20.57 -0.08 -15.83
C LYS A 36 -21.45 -1.04 -15.02
N GLY A 37 -21.26 -1.10 -13.70
CA GLY A 37 -22.03 -1.95 -12.78
C GLY A 37 -21.56 -3.40 -12.69
N CYS A 38 -22.36 -4.27 -12.05
CA CYS A 38 -22.00 -5.64 -11.66
C CYS A 38 -21.69 -6.63 -12.80
N ASN A 39 -21.85 -6.23 -14.06
CA ASN A 39 -21.59 -7.06 -15.24
C ASN A 39 -20.28 -6.72 -15.96
N ALA A 40 -19.39 -5.92 -15.36
CA ALA A 40 -18.05 -5.69 -15.90
C ALA A 40 -17.13 -6.88 -15.59
N SER A 41 -16.78 -7.67 -16.60
CA SER A 41 -15.75 -8.70 -16.45
C SER A 41 -14.37 -8.06 -16.35
N MET A 42 -13.42 -8.77 -15.74
CA MET A 42 -12.01 -8.33 -15.69
C MET A 42 -11.43 -8.17 -17.10
N ASP A 43 -11.81 -9.05 -18.04
CA ASP A 43 -11.41 -8.98 -19.45
C ASP A 43 -11.90 -7.69 -20.12
N PHE A 44 -13.12 -7.24 -19.80
CA PHE A 44 -13.63 -5.96 -20.29
C PHE A 44 -12.77 -4.78 -19.79
N ILE A 45 -12.32 -4.83 -18.54
CA ILE A 45 -11.45 -3.78 -17.99
C ILE A 45 -10.09 -3.79 -18.70
N ALA A 46 -9.49 -4.97 -18.87
CA ALA A 46 -8.18 -5.13 -19.48
C ALA A 46 -8.20 -4.70 -20.96
N ASP A 47 -9.14 -5.22 -21.74
CA ASP A 47 -9.15 -5.07 -23.20
C ASP A 47 -9.78 -3.76 -23.66
N SER A 48 -10.77 -3.24 -22.94
CA SER A 48 -11.53 -2.06 -23.37
C SER A 48 -11.11 -0.77 -22.65
N ILE A 49 -10.99 -0.81 -21.32
CA ILE A 49 -10.80 0.41 -20.50
C ILE A 49 -9.32 0.75 -20.34
N SER A 50 -8.48 -0.22 -19.96
CA SER A 50 -7.07 0.01 -19.65
C SER A 50 -6.27 0.51 -20.85
N THR A 51 -6.55 -0.04 -22.03
CA THR A 51 -5.91 0.33 -23.31
C THR A 51 -6.31 1.71 -23.82
N ASN A 52 -7.52 2.18 -23.48
CA ASN A 52 -8.12 3.41 -24.02
C ASN A 52 -8.31 4.52 -22.96
N ILE A 53 -7.72 4.37 -21.77
CA ILE A 53 -7.99 5.24 -20.63
C ILE A 53 -7.73 6.73 -20.92
N GLU A 54 -6.72 7.03 -21.74
CA GLU A 54 -6.39 8.39 -22.16
C GLU A 54 -7.48 9.01 -23.05
N ALA A 55 -8.09 8.22 -23.93
CA ALA A 55 -9.19 8.67 -24.78
C ALA A 55 -10.43 9.00 -23.93
N PHE A 56 -10.77 8.15 -22.96
CA PHE A 56 -11.86 8.40 -22.02
C PHE A 56 -11.63 9.66 -21.20
N LYS A 57 -10.40 9.88 -20.72
CA LYS A 57 -10.02 11.07 -19.97
C LYS A 57 -10.18 12.35 -20.81
N ARG A 58 -9.78 12.32 -22.08
CA ARG A 58 -9.93 13.44 -23.01
C ARG A 58 -11.40 13.76 -23.28
N ILE A 59 -12.22 12.75 -23.54
CA ILE A 59 -13.67 12.93 -23.77
C ILE A 59 -14.36 13.48 -22.53
N SER A 60 -14.06 12.95 -21.33
CA SER A 60 -14.60 13.48 -20.07
C SER A 60 -14.25 14.95 -19.88
N THR A 61 -12.99 15.32 -20.11
CA THR A 61 -12.53 16.71 -19.98
C THR A 61 -13.23 17.63 -21.02
N GLN A 62 -13.43 17.14 -22.24
CA GLN A 62 -14.13 17.87 -23.29
C GLN A 62 -15.59 18.11 -22.91
N MET A 63 -16.30 17.08 -22.43
CA MET A 63 -17.68 17.21 -21.95
C MET A 63 -17.78 18.18 -20.76
N GLU A 64 -16.91 18.04 -19.77
CA GLU A 64 -16.88 18.97 -18.62
C GLU A 64 -16.68 20.43 -19.05
N THR A 65 -15.83 20.65 -20.06
CA THR A 65 -15.57 21.99 -20.61
C THR A 65 -16.78 22.52 -21.38
N GLU A 66 -17.39 21.70 -22.23
CA GLU A 66 -18.54 22.08 -23.07
C GLU A 66 -19.78 22.39 -22.22
N TYR A 67 -20.05 21.56 -21.21
CA TYR A 67 -21.18 21.74 -20.29
C TYR A 67 -20.89 22.68 -19.12
N LYS A 68 -19.70 23.32 -19.09
CA LYS A 68 -19.26 24.23 -18.02
C LYS A 68 -19.44 23.63 -16.62
N VAL A 69 -19.17 22.33 -16.50
CA VAL A 69 -19.28 21.63 -15.22
C VAL A 69 -18.26 22.22 -14.27
N ALA A 70 -18.71 22.62 -13.08
CA ALA A 70 -17.82 23.11 -12.05
C ALA A 70 -16.83 21.97 -11.71
N ARG A 71 -15.54 22.18 -11.99
CA ARG A 71 -14.51 21.20 -11.67
C ARG A 71 -14.47 21.04 -10.16
N ASN A 72 -14.84 19.86 -9.66
CA ASN A 72 -14.68 19.51 -8.25
C ASN A 72 -13.18 19.57 -7.94
N ARG A 73 -12.74 20.66 -7.34
CA ARG A 73 -11.42 20.74 -6.73
C ARG A 73 -11.52 19.96 -5.42
N THR A 74 -10.90 18.80 -5.37
CA THR A 74 -10.58 18.13 -4.11
C THR A 74 -9.55 18.99 -3.39
N TYR A 75 -10.03 20.01 -2.67
CA TYR A 75 -9.22 20.61 -1.64
C TYR A 75 -9.04 19.54 -0.58
N HIS A 76 -7.83 18.99 -0.48
CA HIS A 76 -7.41 18.29 0.72
C HIS A 76 -7.33 19.36 1.81
N GLN A 77 -8.44 19.65 2.48
CA GLN A 77 -8.39 20.37 3.74
C GLN A 77 -7.66 19.45 4.71
N SER A 78 -6.47 19.88 5.15
CA SER A 78 -5.75 19.18 6.21
C SER A 78 -6.72 18.98 7.37
N ALA A 79 -7.04 17.72 7.68
CA ALA A 79 -7.86 17.41 8.82
C ALA A 79 -7.20 18.05 10.04
N LYS A 80 -7.97 18.77 10.85
CA LYS A 80 -7.45 19.32 12.10
C LYS A 80 -7.38 18.18 13.11
N THR A 81 -6.47 17.24 12.88
CA THR A 81 -6.32 16.00 13.67
C THR A 81 -6.24 16.29 15.16
N ILE A 82 -5.61 17.41 15.54
CA ILE A 82 -5.52 17.85 16.93
C ILE A 82 -6.90 18.15 17.51
N HIS A 83 -7.77 18.85 16.76
CA HIS A 83 -9.12 19.16 17.21
C HIS A 83 -9.95 17.90 17.39
N ASP A 84 -9.89 17.00 16.41
CA ASP A 84 -10.63 15.73 16.46
C ASP A 84 -10.16 14.87 17.63
N VAL A 85 -8.84 14.82 17.88
CA VAL A 85 -8.26 14.12 19.03
C VAL A 85 -8.70 14.76 20.35
N THR A 86 -8.69 16.09 20.47
CA THR A 86 -9.16 16.77 21.68
C THR A 86 -10.63 16.49 21.94
N THR A 87 -11.48 16.54 20.90
CA THR A 87 -12.91 16.25 21.05
C THR A 87 -13.14 14.80 21.50
N VAL A 88 -12.39 13.84 20.97
CA VAL A 88 -12.47 12.45 21.43
C VAL A 88 -12.04 12.33 22.89
N LEU A 89 -10.94 12.98 23.29
CA LEU A 89 -10.49 12.96 24.69
C LEU A 89 -11.52 13.60 25.64
N ASP A 90 -12.08 14.75 25.27
CA ASP A 90 -13.12 15.43 26.04
C ASP A 90 -14.35 14.53 26.21
N THR A 91 -14.82 13.88 25.14
CA THR A 91 -15.97 12.95 25.24
C THR A 91 -15.67 11.72 26.10
N LEU A 92 -14.42 11.25 26.13
CA LEU A 92 -14.03 10.09 26.94
C LEU A 92 -13.83 10.48 28.42
N GLU A 93 -13.50 11.74 28.70
CA GLU A 93 -13.52 12.32 30.04
C GLU A 93 -14.96 12.53 30.53
N ASP A 94 -15.86 13.03 29.68
CA ASP A 94 -17.29 13.20 29.96
C ASP A 94 -17.99 11.87 30.29
N ILE A 95 -17.56 10.78 29.66
CA ILE A 95 -18.08 9.41 29.90
C ILE A 95 -17.40 8.77 31.14
N GLU A 96 -16.52 9.49 31.84
CA GLU A 96 -15.73 9.03 32.99
C GLU A 96 -14.86 7.79 32.70
N LEU A 97 -14.63 7.46 31.42
CA LEU A 97 -13.85 6.29 31.03
C LEU A 97 -12.35 6.47 31.34
N PHE A 98 -11.88 7.72 31.35
CA PHE A 98 -10.51 8.11 31.69
C PHE A 98 -10.43 8.97 32.97
N SER A 99 -11.43 8.91 33.85
CA SER A 99 -11.36 9.62 35.13
C SER A 99 -10.04 9.26 35.84
N LYS A 100 -9.31 10.28 36.32
CA LYS A 100 -8.04 10.11 37.06
C LYS A 100 -8.16 9.23 38.31
N GLU A 101 -9.39 8.89 38.70
CA GLU A 101 -9.72 8.03 39.84
C GLU A 101 -9.97 6.57 39.44
N SER A 102 -10.03 6.26 38.13
CA SER A 102 -9.88 4.90 37.63
C SER A 102 -8.42 4.49 37.74
N VAL A 103 -7.94 4.30 38.97
CA VAL A 103 -7.03 3.20 39.22
C VAL A 103 -7.83 1.98 38.75
N PRO A 104 -7.42 1.27 37.68
CA PRO A 104 -8.04 -0.01 37.42
C PRO A 104 -7.92 -0.75 38.74
N ALA A 105 -9.04 -1.13 39.35
CA ALA A 105 -8.99 -2.16 40.36
C ALA A 105 -8.44 -3.37 39.59
N VAL A 106 -7.12 -3.49 39.56
CA VAL A 106 -6.42 -4.69 39.14
C VAL A 106 -6.85 -5.66 40.22
N GLU A 107 -8.01 -6.29 40.01
CA GLU A 107 -8.40 -7.45 40.76
C GLU A 107 -7.15 -8.32 40.79
N ALA A 108 -6.68 -8.73 41.96
CA ALA A 108 -5.43 -9.49 42.11
C ALA A 108 -5.41 -10.83 41.33
N LYS A 109 -6.45 -11.10 40.53
CA LYS A 109 -6.63 -12.23 39.61
C LYS A 109 -6.41 -11.89 38.13
N THR A 110 -6.26 -10.63 37.71
CA THR A 110 -5.94 -10.34 36.30
C THR A 110 -4.50 -10.75 36.03
N LYS A 111 -4.35 -11.78 35.20
CA LYS A 111 -3.06 -12.28 34.73
C LYS A 111 -2.34 -11.13 34.03
N CYS A 112 -1.22 -10.67 34.60
CA CYS A 112 -0.41 -9.60 34.04
C CYS A 112 -0.16 -9.88 32.55
N CYS A 113 -0.60 -8.98 31.67
CA CYS A 113 -0.30 -9.08 30.26
C CYS A 113 1.21 -8.93 30.07
N ILE A 114 1.81 -9.91 29.41
CA ILE A 114 3.24 -9.88 29.09
C ILE A 114 3.47 -8.71 28.14
N ASP A 115 4.39 -7.83 28.49
CA ASP A 115 4.81 -6.72 27.64
C ASP A 115 5.66 -7.26 26.47
N LEU A 116 4.97 -7.63 25.39
CA LEU A 116 5.55 -8.18 24.18
C LEU A 116 6.56 -7.23 23.52
N LEU A 117 6.45 -5.91 23.75
CA LEU A 117 7.36 -4.94 23.16
C LEU A 117 8.71 -5.00 23.88
N ASN A 118 8.70 -4.91 25.22
CA ASN A 118 9.92 -4.99 26.01
C ASN A 118 10.56 -6.38 25.95
N ASP A 119 9.74 -7.44 25.97
CA ASP A 119 10.21 -8.82 25.82
C ASP A 119 10.81 -9.07 24.43
N GLY A 120 10.18 -8.52 23.38
CA GLY A 120 10.70 -8.55 22.01
C GLY A 120 12.02 -7.80 21.87
N VAL A 121 12.15 -6.61 22.48
CA VAL A 121 13.40 -5.82 22.47
C VAL A 121 14.51 -6.54 23.23
N ALA A 122 14.22 -7.13 24.38
CA ALA A 122 15.18 -7.93 25.14
C ALA A 122 15.65 -9.14 24.33
N THR A 123 14.73 -9.86 23.70
CA THR A 123 15.02 -11.02 22.84
C THR A 123 15.87 -10.64 21.62
N LEU A 124 15.61 -9.47 21.01
CA LEU A 124 16.41 -8.94 19.91
C LEU A 124 17.82 -8.57 20.36
N ARG A 125 17.97 -8.01 21.58
CA ARG A 125 19.27 -7.66 22.16
C ARG A 125 20.09 -8.88 22.58
N GLU A 126 19.46 -9.95 23.05
CA GLU A 126 20.12 -11.22 23.42
C GLU A 126 20.68 -11.96 22.18
N GLY A 127 20.18 -11.64 20.98
CA GLY A 127 20.77 -12.06 19.70
C GLY A 127 20.73 -13.58 19.44
N SER A 128 20.00 -14.36 20.23
CA SER A 128 19.92 -15.82 20.11
C SER A 128 19.20 -16.25 18.83
N ARG A 129 18.15 -15.52 18.44
CA ARG A 129 17.34 -15.82 17.25
C ARG A 129 18.04 -15.45 15.93
N LEU A 130 18.80 -14.35 15.91
CA LEU A 130 19.62 -13.98 14.75
C LEU A 130 20.80 -14.93 14.54
N ARG A 131 21.44 -15.39 15.63
CA ARG A 131 22.51 -16.40 15.57
C ARG A 131 22.01 -17.76 15.05
N ALA A 132 20.83 -18.21 15.49
CA ALA A 132 20.22 -19.45 15.02
C ALA A 132 19.81 -19.39 13.53
N ILE A 133 19.28 -18.26 13.05
CA ILE A 133 18.95 -18.05 11.63
C ILE A 133 20.22 -18.03 10.78
N LYS A 134 21.30 -17.38 11.26
CA LYS A 134 22.59 -17.37 10.56
C LYS A 134 23.22 -18.77 10.45
N LEU A 135 23.17 -19.57 11.52
CA LEU A 135 23.66 -20.96 11.52
C LEU A 135 22.83 -21.87 10.61
N LYS A 136 21.51 -21.70 10.59
CA LYS A 136 20.62 -22.45 9.69
C LYS A 136 20.86 -22.11 8.21
N ASN A 137 21.18 -20.84 7.92
CA ASN A 137 21.46 -20.38 6.56
C ASN A 137 22.89 -20.71 6.10
N MET A 138 23.87 -20.81 7.01
CA MET A 138 25.23 -21.27 6.67
C MET A 138 25.30 -22.77 6.37
N ASN A 139 24.46 -23.61 7.00
CA ASN A 139 24.45 -25.06 6.77
C ASN A 139 23.71 -25.49 5.48
N LEU A 140 23.12 -24.56 4.73
CA LEU A 140 22.42 -24.85 3.47
C LEU A 140 23.32 -24.71 2.23
N ASP A 141 24.52 -24.11 2.37
CA ASP A 141 25.45 -23.89 1.24
C ASP A 141 26.41 -25.07 0.97
N ASP A 142 26.49 -26.07 1.85
CA ASP A 142 27.42 -27.21 1.72
C ASP A 142 26.88 -28.40 0.89
N SER A 143 25.84 -28.21 0.06
CA SER A 143 25.28 -29.28 -0.78
C SER A 143 25.24 -28.99 -2.29
N ALA A 144 25.98 -27.99 -2.76
CA ALA A 144 26.09 -27.66 -4.18
C ALA A 144 27.42 -28.16 -4.79
N ASP A 145 27.70 -29.45 -4.65
CA ASP A 145 28.86 -30.12 -5.25
C ASP A 145 28.45 -31.35 -6.07
N ILE A 146 27.49 -31.21 -6.99
CA ILE A 146 27.30 -32.16 -8.10
C ILE A 146 26.83 -31.35 -9.33
N TYR A 147 27.48 -31.58 -10.48
CA TYR A 147 27.30 -30.98 -11.82
C TYR A 147 28.23 -29.82 -12.22
N ASN A 148 29.54 -30.11 -12.21
CA ASN A 148 30.41 -29.67 -13.30
C ASN A 148 30.22 -30.61 -14.49
N SER A 149 29.84 -30.08 -15.67
CA SER A 149 30.17 -30.55 -17.02
C SER A 149 29.03 -30.24 -18.00
N LEU A 150 29.10 -29.08 -18.66
CA LEU A 150 28.74 -28.88 -20.08
C LEU A 150 29.17 -27.46 -20.47
N ASP A 151 30.25 -27.41 -21.23
CA ASP A 151 30.90 -26.22 -21.79
C ASP A 151 29.97 -25.56 -22.85
N PRO A 152 29.66 -24.25 -22.78
CA PRO A 152 28.78 -23.61 -23.76
C PRO A 152 29.49 -23.17 -25.05
N PHE A 153 30.79 -23.46 -25.22
CA PHE A 153 31.55 -23.05 -26.40
C PHE A 153 32.20 -24.23 -27.14
N SER A 154 31.38 -25.18 -27.61
CA SER A 154 31.79 -26.11 -28.66
C SER A 154 30.81 -26.06 -29.84
N LEU A 155 31.31 -25.45 -30.92
CA LEU A 155 30.77 -25.29 -32.29
C LEU A 155 29.54 -24.39 -32.48
#